data_AF-A0A832U7U2-F1
#
_entry.id   AF-A0A832U7U2-F1
#
_cell.length_a   1.000
_cell.length_b   1.000
_cell.length_c   1.000
_cell.angle_alpha   90.00
_cell.angle_beta   90.00
_cell.angle_gamma   90.00
#
_symmetry.space_group_name_H-M   'P 1'
#
loop_
_entity.id
_entity.type
_entity.pdbx_description
1 polymer ?
#
loop_
_entity_poly.entity_id
_entity_poly.type
_entity_poly.pdbx_seq_one_letter_code
_entity_poly.pdbx_strand_id
1 'polypeptide(L)'
;MARALLVMLLLLLLLLCLPAAGAAPEAGLLSAAGDTQGPPPREATAYISDAEAAVAIRNWPDVLTITTRGLAWYPDNADLLCMQGYSYRKMGHYQKSVDAISKGILADPKPVRYANRGYGYLALKNYSAALADAESGIAADSGYTTNHGVKALALQGMGRNTEALAAIDTALLQSPDSAHYWHVKGRILAAGGDCPGAAVAFEKSQTLDPDYSLPYPGFGSARENLDALDTTCRPATGLPSPTKSALGWSAAALSLGAVIAFGMRK
;
A
#
# COMPACT_ATOMS: atom_id res chain seq x y z
N MET A 1 -36.78 -28.16 -34.60
CA MET A 1 -36.11 -28.87 -33.47
C MET A 1 -34.59 -28.92 -33.62
N ALA A 2 -34.03 -29.19 -34.82
CA ALA A 2 -32.57 -29.25 -35.03
C ALA A 2 -31.78 -27.95 -34.72
N ARG A 3 -32.34 -26.77 -34.99
CA ARG A 3 -31.68 -25.48 -34.70
C ARG A 3 -31.54 -25.18 -33.20
N ALA A 4 -32.45 -25.67 -32.37
CA ALA A 4 -32.38 -25.47 -30.93
C ALA A 4 -31.30 -26.35 -30.28
N LEU A 5 -31.14 -27.59 -30.74
CA LEU A 5 -30.07 -28.48 -30.29
C LEU A 5 -28.68 -27.95 -30.67
N LEU A 6 -28.52 -27.37 -31.86
CA LEU A 6 -27.22 -26.85 -32.31
C LEU A 6 -26.75 -25.65 -31.47
N VAL A 7 -27.67 -24.75 -31.10
CA VAL A 7 -27.36 -23.58 -30.25
C VAL A 7 -27.05 -24.01 -28.82
N MET A 8 -27.75 -25.02 -28.29
CA MET A 8 -27.48 -25.56 -26.95
C MET A 8 -26.13 -26.29 -26.88
N LEU A 9 -25.75 -27.01 -27.94
CA LEU A 9 -24.46 -27.70 -28.05
C LEU A 9 -23.30 -26.69 -28.17
N LEU A 10 -23.49 -25.60 -28.92
CA LEU A 10 -22.51 -24.51 -29.04
C LEU A 10 -22.32 -23.74 -27.73
N LEU A 11 -23.38 -23.51 -26.96
CA LEU A 11 -23.32 -22.89 -25.63
C LEU A 11 -22.62 -23.81 -24.60
N LEU A 12 -22.84 -25.12 -24.66
CA LEU A 12 -22.14 -26.10 -23.82
C LEU A 12 -20.64 -26.19 -24.17
N LEU A 13 -20.28 -26.10 -25.45
CA LEU A 13 -18.88 -26.08 -25.90
C LEU A 13 -18.16 -24.77 -25.53
N LEU A 14 -18.86 -23.63 -25.51
CA LEU A 14 -18.32 -22.35 -25.05
C LEU A 14 -18.07 -22.31 -23.53
N LEU A 15 -18.87 -23.04 -22.74
CA LEU A 15 -18.67 -23.20 -21.29
C LEU A 15 -17.46 -24.09 -20.95
N LEU A 16 -17.04 -24.97 -21.86
CA LEU A 16 -15.88 -25.87 -21.70
C LEU A 16 -14.53 -25.22 -22.08
N CYS A 17 -14.54 -24.01 -22.66
CA CYS A 17 -13.34 -23.31 -23.11
C CYS A 17 -13.01 -22.03 -22.32
N LEU A 18 -13.67 -21.77 -21.18
CA LEU A 18 -13.24 -20.70 -20.27
C LEU A 18 -11.94 -21.13 -19.58
N PRO A 19 -10.80 -20.44 -19.79
CA PRO A 19 -9.63 -20.66 -18.99
C PRO A 19 -9.96 -20.22 -17.56
N ALA A 20 -9.83 -21.15 -16.60
CA ALA A 20 -9.92 -20.82 -15.19
C ALA A 20 -8.90 -19.72 -14.88
N ALA A 21 -9.40 -18.51 -14.60
CA ALA A 21 -8.59 -17.43 -14.09
C ALA A 21 -8.08 -17.82 -12.69
N GLY A 22 -6.76 -17.93 -12.56
CA GLY A 22 -6.05 -17.76 -11.29
C GLY A 22 -6.12 -18.91 -10.30
N ALA A 23 -5.37 -19.98 -10.57
CA ALA A 23 -4.82 -20.82 -9.50
C ALA A 23 -3.36 -21.17 -9.86
N ALA A 24 -2.42 -20.31 -9.44
CA ALA A 24 -1.02 -20.68 -9.31
C ALA A 24 -0.88 -21.79 -8.23
N PRO A 25 0.20 -22.58 -8.22
CA PRO A 25 0.17 -23.96 -7.76
C PRO A 25 0.15 -24.06 -6.22
N GLU A 26 -1.03 -24.18 -5.63
CA GLU A 26 -1.15 -24.59 -4.21
C GLU A 26 -0.64 -26.04 -3.98
N ALA A 27 -0.60 -26.87 -5.03
CA ALA A 27 -0.23 -28.28 -4.95
C ALA A 27 1.26 -28.52 -4.60
N GLY A 28 2.14 -27.53 -4.76
CA GLY A 28 3.57 -27.68 -4.45
C GLY A 28 3.96 -27.33 -3.00
N LEU A 29 3.13 -26.56 -2.29
CA LEU A 29 3.47 -26.04 -0.96
C LEU A 29 3.20 -27.04 0.17
N LEU A 30 2.21 -27.93 -0.01
CA LEU A 30 1.83 -28.95 0.99
C LEU A 30 2.85 -30.10 1.12
N SER A 31 3.72 -30.31 0.12
CA SER A 31 4.75 -31.36 0.16
C SER A 31 6.00 -30.98 0.96
N ALA A 32 6.11 -29.75 1.48
CA ALA A 32 7.31 -29.27 2.19
C ALA A 32 7.30 -29.57 3.70
N ALA A 33 6.19 -30.06 4.25
CA ALA A 33 6.12 -30.57 5.62
C ALA A 33 6.70 -32.00 5.64
N GLY A 34 8.04 -32.10 5.59
CA GLY A 34 8.72 -33.37 5.80
C GLY A 34 8.45 -33.92 7.21
N ASP A 35 8.66 -35.22 7.40
CA ASP A 35 8.46 -35.90 8.69
C ASP A 35 9.21 -35.18 9.82
N THR A 36 8.47 -34.60 10.76
CA THR A 36 9.01 -33.89 11.94
C THR A 36 9.48 -34.86 13.04
N GLN A 37 9.95 -36.05 12.64
CA GLN A 37 10.47 -37.07 13.53
C GLN A 37 11.98 -36.85 13.74
N GLY A 38 12.38 -36.53 14.98
CA GLY A 38 13.78 -36.28 15.35
C GLY A 38 14.04 -34.82 15.76
N PRO A 39 15.30 -34.43 16.02
CA PRO A 39 15.64 -33.03 16.29
C PRO A 39 15.55 -32.18 15.01
N PRO A 40 15.26 -30.87 15.12
CA PRO A 40 15.22 -30.00 13.97
C PRO A 40 16.59 -29.92 13.28
N PRO A 41 16.64 -29.90 11.93
CA PRO A 41 17.89 -29.96 11.17
C PRO A 41 18.73 -28.68 11.26
N ARG A 42 18.11 -27.55 11.67
CA ARG A 42 18.76 -26.26 11.89
C ARG A 42 17.92 -25.41 12.82
N GLU A 43 18.54 -24.42 13.46
CA GLU A 43 17.85 -23.47 14.34
C GLU A 43 16.82 -22.61 13.60
N ALA A 44 15.83 -22.09 14.32
CA ALA A 44 14.80 -21.18 13.78
C ALA A 44 15.42 -19.93 13.12
N THR A 45 16.50 -19.40 13.68
CA THR A 45 17.26 -18.24 13.17
C THR A 45 17.76 -18.43 11.74
N ALA A 46 18.13 -19.64 11.34
CA ALA A 46 18.53 -19.94 9.98
C ALA A 46 17.35 -19.84 8.99
N TYR A 47 16.15 -20.29 9.38
CA TYR A 47 14.95 -20.09 8.56
C TYR A 47 14.54 -18.62 8.46
N ILE A 48 14.69 -17.86 9.55
CA ILE A 48 14.41 -16.43 9.56
C ILE A 48 15.35 -15.71 8.59
N SER A 49 16.66 -15.94 8.70
CA SER A 49 17.66 -15.30 7.84
C SER A 49 17.45 -15.60 6.34
N ASP A 50 17.17 -16.87 6.00
CA ASP A 50 16.85 -17.24 4.62
C ASP A 50 15.59 -16.55 4.11
N ALA A 51 14.54 -16.49 4.95
CA ALA A 51 13.30 -15.82 4.59
C ALA A 51 13.52 -14.31 4.42
N GLU A 52 14.43 -13.69 5.19
CA GLU A 52 14.73 -12.26 5.09
C GLU A 52 15.46 -11.97 3.78
N ALA A 53 16.39 -12.85 3.38
CA ALA A 53 17.06 -12.77 2.08
C ALA A 53 16.03 -12.89 0.93
N ALA A 54 15.07 -13.82 1.02
CA ALA A 54 14.00 -13.96 0.04
C ALA A 54 13.07 -12.72 0.01
N VAL A 55 12.78 -12.11 1.17
CA VAL A 55 12.04 -10.84 1.26
C VAL A 55 12.79 -9.71 0.56
N ALA A 56 14.12 -9.62 0.74
CA ALA A 56 14.94 -8.56 0.14
C ALA A 56 14.88 -8.54 -1.39
N ILE A 57 14.76 -9.70 -2.02
CA ILE A 57 14.57 -9.85 -3.48
C ILE A 57 13.09 -9.97 -3.89
N ARG A 58 12.17 -9.78 -2.94
CA ARG A 58 10.70 -9.84 -3.14
C ARG A 58 10.20 -11.18 -3.68
N ASN A 59 10.89 -12.28 -3.37
CA ASN A 59 10.50 -13.64 -3.76
C ASN A 59 9.51 -14.23 -2.74
N TRP A 60 8.25 -13.78 -2.80
CA TRP A 60 7.19 -14.17 -1.86
C TRP A 60 6.91 -15.69 -1.80
N PRO A 61 6.86 -16.43 -2.93
CA PRO A 61 6.69 -17.88 -2.90
C PRO A 61 7.80 -18.61 -2.13
N ASP A 62 9.04 -18.14 -2.24
CA ASP A 62 10.17 -18.73 -1.53
C ASP A 62 10.11 -18.42 -0.03
N VAL A 63 9.73 -17.20 0.36
CA VAL A 63 9.43 -16.86 1.76
C VAL A 63 8.40 -17.83 2.36
N LEU A 64 7.32 -18.14 1.63
CA LEU A 64 6.32 -19.12 2.10
C LEU A 64 6.92 -20.52 2.23
N THR A 65 7.75 -20.95 1.28
CA THR A 65 8.40 -22.27 1.32
C THR A 65 9.32 -22.38 2.53
N ILE A 66 10.17 -21.38 2.75
CA ILE A 66 11.12 -21.33 3.87
C ILE A 66 10.38 -21.29 5.21
N THR A 67 9.42 -20.38 5.36
CA THR A 67 8.66 -20.23 6.61
C THR A 67 7.81 -21.46 6.90
N THR A 68 7.20 -22.10 5.89
CA THR A 68 6.44 -23.35 6.08
C THR A 68 7.33 -24.47 6.60
N ARG A 69 8.55 -24.62 6.06
CA ARG A 69 9.52 -25.60 6.57
C ARG A 69 9.96 -25.28 7.99
N GLY A 70 10.21 -24.00 8.31
CA GLY A 70 10.60 -23.59 9.65
C GLY A 70 9.48 -23.83 10.67
N LEU A 71 8.25 -23.47 10.33
CA LEU A 71 7.07 -23.62 11.18
C LEU A 71 6.66 -25.08 11.39
N ALA A 72 7.06 -26.01 10.52
CA ALA A 72 6.89 -27.45 10.78
C ALA A 72 7.66 -27.89 12.04
N TRP A 73 8.82 -27.29 12.31
CA TRP A 73 9.64 -27.56 13.49
C TRP A 73 9.37 -26.61 14.65
N TYR A 74 9.00 -25.36 14.34
CA TYR A 74 8.85 -24.28 15.29
C TYR A 74 7.47 -23.61 15.14
N PRO A 75 6.35 -24.30 15.44
CA PRO A 75 5.01 -23.87 15.07
C PRO A 75 4.59 -22.52 15.68
N ASP A 76 5.16 -22.16 16.84
CA ASP A 76 4.85 -20.93 17.56
C ASP A 76 5.94 -19.85 17.40
N ASN A 77 6.88 -20.02 16.47
CA ASN A 77 7.89 -19.00 16.22
C ASN A 77 7.26 -17.74 15.61
N ALA A 78 7.18 -16.69 16.42
CA ALA A 78 6.47 -15.46 16.07
C ALA A 78 7.07 -14.68 14.89
N ASP A 79 8.38 -14.81 14.63
CA ASP A 79 9.05 -14.15 13.51
C ASP A 79 8.72 -14.88 12.20
N LEU A 80 8.85 -16.20 12.17
CA LEU A 80 8.45 -17.02 11.01
C LEU A 80 6.96 -16.84 10.68
N LEU A 81 6.09 -16.80 11.69
CA LEU A 81 4.65 -16.53 11.51
C LEU A 81 4.40 -15.13 10.92
N CYS A 82 5.12 -14.12 11.41
CA CYS A 82 5.03 -12.75 10.89
C CYS A 82 5.47 -12.68 9.42
N MET A 83 6.59 -13.32 9.07
CA MET A 83 7.12 -13.35 7.70
C MET A 83 6.23 -14.15 6.74
N GLN A 84 5.68 -15.28 7.20
CA GLN A 84 4.71 -16.06 6.45
C GLN A 84 3.46 -15.22 6.15
N GLY A 85 2.94 -14.54 7.18
CA GLY A 85 1.81 -13.65 7.04
C GLY A 85 2.09 -12.45 6.13
N TYR A 86 3.28 -11.86 6.22
CA TYR A 86 3.73 -10.79 5.33
C TYR A 86 3.74 -11.26 3.86
N SER A 87 4.27 -12.46 3.61
CA SER A 87 4.29 -13.05 2.27
C SER A 87 2.88 -13.34 1.74
N TYR A 88 1.99 -13.92 2.56
CA TYR A 88 0.59 -14.12 2.19
C TYR A 88 -0.10 -12.83 1.75
N ARG A 89 0.13 -11.71 2.47
CA ARG A 89 -0.42 -10.40 2.10
C ARG A 89 0.12 -9.90 0.76
N LYS A 90 1.42 -10.07 0.52
CA LYS A 90 2.04 -9.68 -0.76
C LYS A 90 1.54 -10.50 -1.95
N MET A 91 1.09 -11.72 -1.69
CA MET A 91 0.47 -12.61 -2.68
C MET A 91 -1.06 -12.46 -2.78
N GLY A 92 -1.67 -11.55 -2.01
CA GLY A 92 -3.12 -11.32 -2.03
C GLY A 92 -3.95 -12.27 -1.16
N HIS A 93 -3.31 -13.17 -0.41
CA HIS A 93 -3.97 -14.09 0.53
C HIS A 93 -4.22 -13.43 1.89
N TYR A 94 -5.04 -12.38 1.93
CA TYR A 94 -5.19 -11.52 3.11
C TYR A 94 -5.71 -12.24 4.35
N GLN A 95 -6.65 -13.19 4.20
CA GLN A 95 -7.13 -13.96 5.36
C GLN A 95 -6.02 -14.85 5.94
N LYS A 96 -5.30 -15.60 5.09
CA LYS A 96 -4.14 -16.42 5.53
C LYS A 96 -3.06 -15.55 6.22
N SER A 97 -2.88 -14.31 5.76
CA SER A 97 -2.02 -13.32 6.41
C SER A 97 -2.47 -12.99 7.83
N VAL A 98 -3.75 -12.62 8.00
CA VAL A 98 -4.34 -12.31 9.30
C VAL A 98 -4.22 -13.50 10.25
N ASP A 99 -4.48 -14.71 9.78
CA ASP A 99 -4.43 -15.93 10.59
C ASP A 99 -3.00 -16.21 11.09
N ALA A 100 -2.01 -16.18 10.20
CA ALA A 100 -0.61 -16.42 10.56
C ALA A 100 -0.09 -15.37 11.55
N ILE A 101 -0.36 -14.08 11.30
CA ILE A 101 0.11 -13.01 12.19
C ILE A 101 -0.64 -13.04 13.52
N SER A 102 -1.90 -13.46 13.54
CA SER A 102 -2.64 -13.64 14.81
C SER A 102 -1.98 -14.69 15.70
N LYS A 103 -1.52 -15.81 15.14
CA LYS A 103 -0.71 -16.78 15.88
C LYS A 103 0.60 -16.17 16.37
N GLY A 104 1.26 -15.38 15.51
CA GLY A 104 2.50 -14.68 15.88
C GLY A 104 2.33 -13.68 17.02
N ILE A 105 1.21 -12.95 17.05
CA ILE A 105 0.86 -12.01 18.13
C ILE A 105 0.58 -12.75 19.44
N LEU A 106 -0.08 -13.92 19.38
CA LEU A 106 -0.30 -14.75 20.58
C LEU A 106 1.02 -15.25 21.17
N ALA A 107 2.01 -15.58 20.33
CA ALA A 107 3.32 -16.04 20.77
C ALA A 107 4.23 -14.92 21.29
N ASP A 108 4.28 -13.77 20.60
CA ASP A 108 5.09 -12.61 20.97
C ASP A 108 4.42 -11.32 20.46
N PRO A 109 3.70 -10.56 21.30
CA PRO A 109 3.05 -9.33 20.86
C PRO A 109 4.09 -8.22 20.65
N LYS A 110 4.24 -7.75 19.40
CA LYS A 110 5.13 -6.62 19.05
C LYS A 110 4.43 -5.61 18.12
N PRO A 111 4.82 -4.32 18.18
CA PRO A 111 4.25 -3.25 17.34
C PRO A 111 4.21 -3.61 15.85
N VAL A 112 5.27 -4.23 15.33
CA VAL A 112 5.37 -4.66 13.91
C VAL A 112 4.35 -5.71 13.51
N ARG A 113 3.96 -6.61 14.44
CA ARG A 113 2.99 -7.67 14.16
C ARG A 113 1.57 -7.10 14.10
N TYR A 114 1.24 -6.19 15.02
CA TYR A 114 -0.01 -5.43 14.94
C TYR A 114 -0.13 -4.65 13.63
N ALA A 115 0.92 -3.94 13.22
CA ALA A 115 0.92 -3.22 11.94
C ALA A 115 0.67 -4.17 10.75
N ASN A 116 1.37 -5.31 10.71
CA ASN A 116 1.22 -6.25 9.60
C ASN A 116 -0.17 -6.89 9.54
N ARG A 117 -0.76 -7.25 10.70
CA ARG A 117 -2.14 -7.77 10.74
C ARG A 117 -3.16 -6.68 10.40
N GLY A 118 -2.96 -5.46 10.91
CA GLY A 118 -3.75 -4.29 10.57
C GLY A 118 -3.79 -4.02 9.06
N TYR A 119 -2.66 -4.15 8.37
CA TYR A 119 -2.62 -4.08 6.90
C TYR A 119 -3.37 -5.23 6.21
N GLY A 120 -3.38 -6.44 6.79
CA GLY A 120 -4.24 -7.53 6.34
C GLY A 120 -5.73 -7.18 6.47
N TYR A 121 -6.15 -6.62 7.61
CA TYR A 121 -7.51 -6.16 7.83
C TYR A 121 -7.92 -5.01 6.89
N LEU A 122 -7.03 -4.06 6.61
CA LEU A 122 -7.26 -2.99 5.63
C LEU A 122 -7.54 -3.55 4.24
N ALA A 123 -6.77 -4.56 3.80
CA ALA A 123 -7.00 -5.23 2.52
C ALA A 123 -8.34 -5.98 2.47
N LEU A 124 -8.79 -6.51 3.61
CA LEU A 124 -10.11 -7.12 3.80
C LEU A 124 -11.23 -6.10 4.02
N LYS A 125 -10.94 -4.80 4.02
CA LYS A 125 -11.85 -3.70 4.36
C LYS A 125 -12.47 -3.82 5.78
N ASN A 126 -11.86 -4.58 6.67
CA ASN A 126 -12.23 -4.63 8.09
C ASN A 126 -11.56 -3.48 8.85
N TYR A 127 -12.04 -2.26 8.60
CA TYR A 127 -11.43 -1.06 9.16
C TYR A 127 -11.44 -1.03 10.68
N SER A 128 -12.48 -1.59 11.32
CA SER A 128 -12.58 -1.65 12.79
C SER A 128 -11.48 -2.48 13.41
N ALA A 129 -11.19 -3.66 12.86
CA ALA A 129 -10.12 -4.51 13.35
C ALA A 129 -8.74 -3.91 13.05
N ALA A 130 -8.58 -3.26 11.88
CA ALA A 130 -7.35 -2.54 11.55
C ALA A 130 -7.06 -1.38 12.53
N LEU A 131 -8.09 -0.63 12.93
CA LEU A 131 -7.95 0.44 13.91
C LEU A 131 -7.56 -0.10 15.29
N ALA A 132 -8.20 -1.18 15.74
CA ALA A 132 -7.88 -1.81 17.02
C ALA A 132 -6.44 -2.35 17.06
N ASP A 133 -5.96 -2.94 15.96
CA ASP A 133 -4.56 -3.36 15.84
C ASP A 133 -3.61 -2.16 15.84
N ALA A 134 -3.93 -1.10 15.11
CA ALA A 134 -3.10 0.10 15.10
C ALA A 134 -2.98 0.71 16.51
N GLU A 135 -4.07 0.76 17.27
CA GLU A 135 -4.07 1.26 18.64
C GLU A 135 -3.28 0.36 19.60
N SER A 136 -3.41 -0.97 19.45
CA SER A 136 -2.61 -1.93 20.20
C SER A 136 -1.11 -1.79 19.90
N GLY A 137 -0.77 -1.58 18.62
CA GLY A 137 0.60 -1.35 18.19
C GLY A 137 1.19 -0.03 18.67
N ILE A 138 0.41 1.06 18.67
CA ILE A 138 0.81 2.37 19.23
C ILE A 138 1.00 2.28 20.74
N ALA A 139 0.12 1.56 21.44
CA ALA A 139 0.25 1.35 22.89
C ALA A 139 1.51 0.54 23.25
N ALA A 140 1.91 -0.40 22.38
CA ALA A 140 3.14 -1.17 22.55
C ALA A 140 4.40 -0.34 22.25
N ASP A 141 4.38 0.49 21.20
CA ASP A 141 5.45 1.44 20.87
C ASP A 141 4.92 2.56 19.96
N SER A 142 4.84 3.79 20.48
CA SER A 142 4.42 4.97 19.72
C SER A 142 5.51 5.49 18.76
N GLY A 143 6.75 5.03 18.88
CA GLY A 143 7.84 5.32 17.94
C GLY A 143 7.79 4.48 16.67
N TYR A 144 7.01 3.40 16.67
CA TYR A 144 6.80 2.57 15.47
C TYR A 144 5.73 3.20 14.55
N THR A 145 6.15 4.19 13.75
CA THR A 145 5.28 5.04 12.91
C THR A 145 4.29 4.29 12.03
N THR A 146 4.61 3.06 11.63
CA THR A 146 3.76 2.26 10.74
C THR A 146 2.37 2.04 11.34
N ASN A 147 2.24 1.93 12.67
CA ASN A 147 0.93 1.81 13.30
C ASN A 147 0.08 3.09 13.15
N HIS A 148 0.70 4.28 13.16
CA HIS A 148 0.00 5.53 12.86
C HIS A 148 -0.49 5.57 11.40
N GLY A 149 0.29 5.05 10.45
CA GLY A 149 -0.13 4.87 9.06
C GLY A 149 -1.33 3.93 8.90
N VAL A 150 -1.32 2.78 9.60
CA VAL A 150 -2.46 1.85 9.63
C VAL A 150 -3.69 2.53 10.24
N LYS A 151 -3.54 3.25 11.35
CA LYS A 151 -4.62 4.02 11.99
C LYS A 151 -5.24 5.03 11.02
N ALA A 152 -4.41 5.80 10.32
CA ALA A 152 -4.86 6.78 9.35
C ALA A 152 -5.69 6.14 8.21
N LEU A 153 -5.19 5.04 7.64
CA LEU A 153 -5.90 4.31 6.60
C LEU A 153 -7.23 3.69 7.09
N ALA A 154 -7.24 3.16 8.32
CA ALA A 154 -8.46 2.59 8.91
C ALA A 154 -9.52 3.68 9.14
N LEU A 155 -9.13 4.81 9.72
CA LEU A 155 -10.01 5.96 9.94
C LEU A 155 -10.54 6.54 8.63
N GLN A 156 -9.68 6.65 7.60
CA GLN A 156 -10.08 7.05 6.26
C GLN A 156 -11.10 6.10 5.65
N GLY A 157 -10.90 4.78 5.80
CA GLY A 157 -11.87 3.77 5.37
C GLY A 157 -13.23 3.86 6.07
N MET A 158 -13.25 4.39 7.30
CA MET A 158 -14.49 4.70 8.05
C MET A 158 -15.09 6.08 7.74
N GLY A 159 -14.47 6.88 6.86
CA GLY A 159 -14.88 8.26 6.57
C GLY A 159 -14.50 9.28 7.65
N ARG A 160 -13.69 8.91 8.65
CA ARG A 160 -13.24 9.78 9.74
C ARG A 160 -11.99 10.58 9.32
N ASN A 161 -12.13 11.39 8.26
CA ASN A 161 -11.00 12.02 7.56
C ASN A 161 -10.19 12.99 8.44
N THR A 162 -10.82 13.75 9.34
CA THR A 162 -10.12 14.66 10.25
C THR A 162 -9.18 13.91 11.19
N GLU A 163 -9.65 12.80 11.78
CA GLU A 163 -8.83 11.97 12.67
C GLU A 163 -7.75 11.20 11.90
N ALA A 164 -8.07 10.77 10.67
CA ALA A 164 -7.11 10.14 9.77
C ALA A 164 -5.95 11.10 9.44
N LEU A 165 -6.25 12.38 9.19
CA LEU A 165 -5.25 13.39 8.89
C LEU A 165 -4.31 13.62 10.08
N ALA A 166 -4.85 13.72 11.30
CA ALA A 166 -4.05 13.84 12.51
C ALA A 166 -3.12 12.62 12.72
N ALA A 167 -3.63 11.41 12.44
CA ALA A 167 -2.86 10.18 12.55
C ALA A 167 -1.70 10.13 11.53
N ILE A 168 -1.95 10.49 10.26
CA ILE A 168 -0.89 10.48 9.25
C ILE A 168 0.13 11.61 9.45
N ASP A 169 -0.29 12.76 9.95
CA ASP A 169 0.61 13.86 10.30
C ASP A 169 1.56 13.45 11.44
N THR A 170 1.08 12.67 12.41
CA THR A 170 1.93 12.09 13.46
C THR A 170 3.00 11.16 12.87
N ALA A 171 2.63 10.32 11.91
CA ALA A 171 3.58 9.45 11.21
C ALA A 171 4.61 10.25 10.40
N LEU A 172 4.18 11.33 9.73
CA LEU A 172 5.04 12.21 8.93
C LEU A 172 5.98 13.06 9.78
N LEU A 173 5.60 13.45 11.00
CA LEU A 173 6.50 14.15 11.92
C LEU A 173 7.76 13.33 12.24
N GLN A 174 7.60 12.01 12.36
CA GLN A 174 8.69 11.08 12.67
C GLN A 174 9.38 10.52 11.42
N SER A 175 8.69 10.48 10.27
CA SER A 175 9.21 9.95 9.01
C SER A 175 8.81 10.86 7.85
N PRO A 176 9.41 12.06 7.74
CA PRO A 176 9.00 13.10 6.79
C PRO A 176 9.27 12.73 5.32
N ASP A 177 10.16 11.76 5.07
CA ASP A 177 10.53 11.32 3.72
C ASP A 177 9.86 9.99 3.32
N SER A 178 8.78 9.61 4.00
CA SER A 178 7.99 8.42 3.65
C SER A 178 7.04 8.70 2.49
N ALA A 179 7.38 8.23 1.28
CA ALA A 179 6.49 8.28 0.11
C ALA A 179 5.10 7.69 0.44
N HIS A 180 5.09 6.56 1.16
CA HIS A 180 3.86 5.94 1.65
C HIS A 180 2.96 6.90 2.43
N TYR A 181 3.51 7.61 3.42
CA TYR A 181 2.70 8.49 4.26
C TYR A 181 2.20 9.72 3.51
N TRP A 182 2.99 10.25 2.58
CA TRP A 182 2.56 11.33 1.70
C TRP A 182 1.42 10.89 0.76
N HIS A 183 1.49 9.68 0.20
CA HIS A 183 0.39 9.10 -0.58
C HIS A 183 -0.88 8.98 0.28
N VAL A 184 -0.76 8.39 1.48
CA VAL A 184 -1.89 8.24 2.40
C VAL A 184 -2.51 9.60 2.76
N LYS A 185 -1.69 10.61 3.04
CA LYS A 185 -2.15 11.98 3.29
C LYS A 185 -2.91 12.57 2.10
N GLY A 186 -2.38 12.42 0.88
CA GLY A 186 -3.07 12.87 -0.33
C GLY A 186 -4.46 12.25 -0.49
N ARG A 187 -4.59 10.95 -0.20
CA ARG A 187 -5.89 10.26 -0.24
C ARG A 187 -6.87 10.78 0.81
N ILE A 188 -6.40 11.05 2.03
CA ILE A 188 -7.23 11.58 3.11
C ILE A 188 -7.73 12.99 2.76
N LEU A 189 -6.85 13.84 2.24
CA LEU A 189 -7.19 15.21 1.81
C LEU A 189 -8.17 15.19 0.63
N ALA A 190 -7.93 14.34 -0.37
CA ALA A 190 -8.84 14.18 -1.50
C ALA A 190 -10.23 13.71 -1.05
N ALA A 191 -10.30 12.74 -0.14
CA ALA A 191 -11.56 12.28 0.44
C ALA A 191 -12.26 13.35 1.30
N GLY A 192 -11.50 14.30 1.85
CA GLY A 192 -12.01 15.47 2.56
C GLY A 192 -12.38 16.66 1.66
N GLY A 193 -12.14 16.57 0.34
CA GLY A 193 -12.38 17.65 -0.62
C GLY A 193 -11.29 18.73 -0.70
N ASP A 194 -10.18 18.58 0.04
CA ASP A 194 -9.01 19.47 -0.08
C ASP A 194 -8.12 19.03 -1.24
N CYS A 195 -8.56 19.35 -2.45
CA CYS A 195 -7.85 18.97 -3.67
C CYS A 195 -6.48 19.64 -3.82
N PRO A 196 -6.29 20.94 -3.50
CA PRO A 196 -4.97 21.56 -3.52
C PRO A 196 -3.99 20.87 -2.55
N GLY A 197 -4.42 20.60 -1.32
CA GLY A 197 -3.59 19.87 -0.36
C GLY A 197 -3.29 18.44 -0.79
N ALA A 198 -4.26 17.76 -1.39
CA ALA A 198 -4.09 16.41 -1.92
C ALA A 198 -3.05 16.36 -3.04
N ALA A 199 -3.09 17.32 -3.98
CA ALA A 199 -2.12 17.42 -5.08
C ALA A 199 -0.69 17.56 -4.53
N VAL A 200 -0.46 18.49 -3.60
CA VAL A 200 0.86 18.69 -2.97
C VAL A 200 1.36 17.40 -2.30
N ALA A 201 0.48 16.69 -1.60
CA ALA A 201 0.84 15.45 -0.92
C ALA A 201 1.19 14.33 -1.91
N PHE A 202 0.44 14.17 -3.00
CA PHE A 202 0.75 13.17 -4.03
C PHE A 202 2.02 13.51 -4.81
N GLU A 203 2.25 14.79 -5.15
CA GLU A 203 3.49 15.24 -5.79
C GLU A 203 4.71 14.94 -4.91
N LYS A 204 4.60 15.17 -3.59
CA LYS A 204 5.65 14.83 -2.63
C LYS A 204 5.90 13.33 -2.58
N SER A 205 4.85 12.50 -2.56
CA SER A 205 4.96 11.04 -2.66
C SER A 205 5.71 10.62 -3.93
N GLN A 206 5.32 11.15 -5.08
CA GLN A 206 5.91 10.83 -6.38
C GLN A 206 7.37 11.29 -6.49
N THR A 207 7.71 12.42 -5.87
CA THR A 207 9.10 12.91 -5.82
C THR A 207 9.99 11.98 -5.02
N LEU A 208 9.46 11.41 -3.92
CA LEU A 208 10.20 10.49 -3.05
C LEU A 208 10.34 9.10 -3.67
N ASP A 209 9.28 8.60 -4.31
CA ASP A 209 9.27 7.33 -5.04
C ASP A 209 8.27 7.45 -6.23
N PRO A 210 8.78 7.60 -7.47
CA PRO A 210 7.95 7.77 -8.66
C PRO A 210 7.05 6.57 -8.97
N ASP A 211 7.44 5.38 -8.53
CA ASP A 211 6.72 4.12 -8.76
C ASP A 211 5.88 3.72 -7.53
N TYR A 212 5.77 4.61 -6.53
CA TYR A 212 5.06 4.32 -5.31
C TYR A 212 3.58 4.03 -5.57
N SER A 213 3.15 2.86 -5.12
CA SER A 213 1.77 2.43 -5.14
C SER A 213 1.43 1.70 -3.83
N LEU A 214 0.21 1.92 -3.35
CA LEU A 214 -0.30 1.17 -2.21
C LEU A 214 -0.46 -0.30 -2.63
N PRO A 215 -0.02 -1.26 -1.80
CA PRO A 215 -0.01 -2.68 -2.16
C PRO A 215 -1.40 -3.35 -2.10
N TYR A 216 -2.48 -2.57 -2.18
CA TYR A 216 -3.86 -3.03 -2.03
C TYR A 216 -4.62 -2.95 -3.37
N PRO A 217 -5.43 -3.96 -3.72
CA PRO A 217 -6.25 -3.94 -4.91
C PRO A 217 -7.17 -2.73 -4.93
N GLY A 218 -7.22 -2.03 -6.07
CA GLY A 218 -8.11 -0.87 -6.26
C GLY A 218 -7.57 0.46 -5.73
N PHE A 219 -6.31 0.51 -5.28
CA PHE A 219 -5.64 1.77 -4.93
C PHE A 219 -4.68 2.14 -6.06
N GLY A 220 -4.94 3.28 -6.70
CA GLY A 220 -4.04 3.81 -7.72
C GLY A 220 -2.73 4.33 -7.14
N SER A 221 -1.71 4.41 -7.98
CA SER A 221 -0.44 5.12 -7.74
C SER A 221 -0.64 6.59 -7.41
N ALA A 222 0.39 7.26 -6.86
CA ALA A 222 0.32 8.71 -6.62
C ALA A 222 0.01 9.49 -7.91
N ARG A 223 0.57 9.06 -9.05
CA ARG A 223 0.30 9.64 -10.37
C ARG A 223 -1.15 9.50 -10.80
N GLU A 224 -1.70 8.30 -10.72
CA GLU A 224 -3.12 8.07 -11.09
C GLU A 224 -4.07 8.88 -10.20
N ASN A 225 -3.73 9.07 -8.92
CA ASN A 225 -4.53 9.91 -8.05
C ASN A 225 -4.40 11.41 -8.38
N LEU A 226 -3.23 11.89 -8.82
CA LEU A 226 -3.06 13.26 -9.34
C LEU A 226 -3.92 13.50 -10.59
N ASP A 227 -3.83 12.59 -11.56
CA ASP A 227 -4.62 12.68 -12.79
C ASP A 227 -6.13 12.64 -12.48
N ALA A 228 -6.55 11.85 -11.49
CA ALA A 228 -7.93 11.80 -11.04
C ALA A 228 -8.39 13.13 -10.41
N LEU A 229 -7.54 13.79 -9.60
CA LEU A 229 -7.85 15.10 -9.02
C LEU A 229 -8.13 16.14 -10.11
N ASP A 230 -7.38 16.14 -11.22
CA ASP A 230 -7.63 17.06 -12.33
C ASP A 230 -9.04 16.92 -12.93
N THR A 231 -9.60 15.70 -12.89
CA THR A 231 -10.95 15.44 -13.39
C THR A 231 -12.05 15.76 -12.37
N THR A 232 -11.81 15.47 -11.09
CA THR A 232 -12.84 15.60 -10.04
C THR A 232 -12.84 16.95 -9.34
N CYS A 233 -11.71 17.65 -9.35
CA CYS A 233 -11.48 18.84 -8.53
C CYS A 233 -11.23 20.13 -9.31
N ARG A 234 -11.16 20.07 -10.64
CA ARG A 234 -11.08 21.29 -11.45
C ARG A 234 -12.45 21.98 -11.43
N PRO A 235 -12.57 23.27 -11.04
CA PRO A 235 -13.80 24.00 -11.31
C PRO A 235 -14.02 24.02 -12.83
N ALA A 236 -15.28 23.96 -13.27
CA ALA A 236 -15.67 24.05 -14.68
C ALA A 236 -15.37 25.45 -15.26
N THR A 237 -14.11 25.83 -15.30
CA THR A 237 -13.63 27.03 -15.97
C THR A 237 -12.56 26.57 -16.95
N GLY A 238 -12.99 26.51 -18.20
CA GLY A 238 -12.10 26.43 -19.34
C GLY A 238 -11.14 27.60 -19.28
N LEU A 239 -9.92 27.33 -18.87
CA LEU A 239 -8.75 28.11 -19.22
C LEU A 239 -7.88 27.15 -20.00
N PRO A 240 -7.61 27.42 -21.28
CA PRO A 240 -6.76 26.57 -22.07
C PRO A 240 -5.40 26.47 -21.38
N SER A 241 -4.88 25.24 -21.31
CA SER A 241 -3.47 25.01 -20.99
C SER A 241 -2.63 25.97 -21.84
N PRO A 242 -1.59 26.63 -21.31
CA PRO A 242 -0.69 27.39 -22.15
C PRO A 242 -0.05 26.40 -23.11
N THR A 243 -0.61 26.31 -24.32
CA THR A 243 0.02 25.63 -25.44
C THR A 243 1.36 26.31 -25.60
N LYS A 244 2.45 25.54 -25.47
CA LYS A 244 3.78 25.97 -25.90
C LYS A 244 3.65 26.44 -27.34
N SER A 245 3.45 27.73 -27.56
CA SER A 245 3.45 28.30 -28.88
C SER A 245 4.89 28.21 -29.38
N ALA A 246 5.04 27.60 -30.55
CA ALA A 246 6.29 27.48 -31.28
C ALA A 246 6.69 28.84 -31.90
N LEU A 247 6.78 29.89 -31.09
CA LEU A 247 7.25 31.20 -31.53
C LEU A 247 8.25 31.74 -30.52
N GLY A 248 9.52 31.59 -30.88
CA GLY A 248 10.50 32.67 -30.93
C GLY A 248 10.70 33.47 -29.66
N TRP A 249 11.86 33.29 -29.06
CA TRP A 249 12.41 34.22 -28.09
C TRP A 249 12.43 35.64 -28.68
N SER A 250 11.71 36.57 -28.06
CA SER A 250 12.04 37.99 -28.20
C SER A 250 11.73 38.73 -26.90
N ALA A 251 12.83 39.19 -26.32
CA ALA A 251 13.04 40.10 -25.21
C ALA A 251 11.88 41.06 -24.85
N ALA A 252 11.63 41.16 -23.54
CA ALA A 252 11.23 42.41 -22.91
C ALA A 252 11.80 42.47 -21.49
N ALA A 253 13.10 42.76 -21.39
CA ALA A 253 13.69 43.33 -20.19
C ALA A 253 13.28 44.81 -20.16
N LEU A 254 12.32 45.17 -19.30
CA LEU A 254 12.04 46.57 -18.98
C LEU A 254 12.79 46.95 -17.71
N SER A 255 13.73 47.86 -17.93
CA SER A 255 14.65 48.52 -17.03
C SER A 255 13.99 49.25 -15.87
N LEU A 256 14.45 48.96 -14.64
CA LEU A 256 14.37 49.89 -13.50
C LEU A 256 15.62 50.77 -13.52
N GLY A 257 15.49 51.97 -14.10
CA GLY A 257 16.50 53.02 -14.05
C GLY A 257 15.93 54.26 -13.37
N ALA A 258 16.44 54.58 -12.19
CA ALA A 258 16.15 55.81 -11.46
C ALA A 258 16.79 57.02 -12.14
N VAL A 259 16.08 58.16 -12.19
CA VAL A 259 16.69 59.49 -12.32
C VAL A 259 16.00 60.46 -11.35
N ILE A 260 16.85 61.08 -10.55
CA ILE A 260 16.58 62.11 -9.54
C ILE A 260 16.72 63.50 -10.20
N ALA A 261 15.92 64.44 -9.66
CA ALA A 261 16.17 65.88 -9.50
C ALA A 261 15.70 66.95 -10.53
N PHE A 262 15.01 67.92 -9.90
CA PHE A 262 15.09 69.38 -10.02
C PHE A 262 14.33 70.13 -11.13
N GLY A 263 13.49 71.07 -10.69
CA GLY A 263 12.96 72.16 -11.53
C GLY A 263 11.85 72.96 -10.86
N MET A 264 12.13 74.24 -10.55
CA MET A 264 11.43 75.14 -9.64
C MET A 264 10.24 75.94 -10.25
N ARG A 265 9.53 76.66 -9.35
CA ARG A 265 8.66 77.87 -9.49
C ARG A 265 7.19 77.60 -9.88
N LYS A 266 6.19 78.27 -9.27
CA LYS A 266 6.15 79.53 -8.52
C LYS A 266 5.54 79.38 -7.13
#